data_AF-A0A2D9JPR5-F1
#
_entry.id   AF-A0A2D9JPR5-F1
#
_cell.length_a   1.000
_cell.length_b   1.000
_cell.length_c   1.000
_cell.angle_alpha   90.00
_cell.angle_beta   90.00
_cell.angle_gamma   90.00
#
_symmetry.space_group_name_H-M   'P 1'
#
loop_
_entity.id
_entity.type
_entity.pdbx_description
1 polymer ?
#
loop_
_entity_poly.entity_id
_entity_poly.type
_entity_poly.pdbx_seq_one_letter_code
_entity_poly.pdbx_strand_id
1 'polypeptide(L)'
;MSAPDDISAQLEALRAHPLPRFTDLQPDTLAASINQALLDNRTAIDARLDALETQSSTSLEQSLGWLEACLHDVDSCFSPLRHMHAVVDSEPVRAAYESSRAALTEFYTALGQDPRLFAVLNAVEQTGEESSP
;
A
#
# COMPACT_ATOMS: atom_id res chain seq x y z
N MET A 1 12.02 14.23 14.91
CA MET A 1 11.28 13.01 15.32
C MET A 1 9.86 13.47 15.59
N SER A 2 8.96 13.33 14.62
CA SER A 2 7.54 13.73 14.78
C SER A 2 6.86 12.86 15.84
N ALA A 3 5.88 13.39 16.56
CA ALA A 3 5.20 12.63 17.60
C ALA A 3 4.30 11.54 16.99
N PRO A 4 4.08 10.39 17.66
CA PRO A 4 3.19 9.33 17.17
C PRO A 4 1.75 9.80 16.93
N ASP A 5 1.30 10.81 17.69
CA ASP A 5 0.00 11.45 17.49
C ASP A 5 -0.07 12.19 16.14
N ASP A 6 1.02 12.85 15.72
CA ASP A 6 1.09 13.56 14.44
C ASP A 6 1.06 12.58 13.25
N ILE A 7 1.74 11.44 13.39
CA ILE A 7 1.78 10.38 12.36
C ILE A 7 0.38 9.81 12.12
N SER A 8 -0.31 9.49 13.23
CA SER A 8 -1.66 8.91 13.19
C SER A 8 -2.66 9.90 12.61
N ALA A 9 -2.60 11.17 13.04
CA ALA A 9 -3.48 12.22 12.53
C ALA A 9 -3.28 12.47 11.03
N GLN A 10 -2.03 12.50 10.56
CA GLN A 10 -1.74 12.73 9.16
C GLN A 10 -2.09 11.51 8.29
N LEU A 11 -1.92 10.28 8.79
CA LEU A 11 -2.39 9.08 8.09
C LEU A 11 -3.92 9.06 7.95
N GLU A 12 -4.63 9.40 9.01
CA GLU A 12 -6.09 9.52 8.97
C GLU A 12 -6.54 10.58 7.96
N ALA A 13 -5.88 11.74 7.94
CA ALA A 13 -6.18 12.81 6.99
C ALA A 13 -5.98 12.38 5.53
N LEU A 14 -4.97 11.54 5.25
CA LEU A 14 -4.72 10.98 3.92
C LEU A 14 -5.82 9.99 3.50
N ARG A 15 -6.30 9.16 4.43
CA ARG A 15 -7.33 8.14 4.17
C ARG A 15 -8.76 8.70 4.12
N ALA A 16 -9.04 9.74 4.89
CA ALA A 16 -10.38 10.30 5.05
C ALA A 16 -10.84 11.18 3.87
N HIS A 17 -9.93 11.62 3.00
CA HIS A 17 -10.23 12.60 1.96
C HIS A 17 -9.77 12.13 0.57
N PRO A 18 -10.64 12.22 -0.46
CA PRO A 18 -10.27 11.85 -1.83
C PRO A 18 -9.25 12.81 -2.45
N LEU A 19 -9.08 14.01 -1.87
CA LEU A 19 -8.07 14.98 -2.27
C LEU A 19 -7.29 15.43 -1.04
N PRO A 20 -5.96 15.24 -1.02
CA PRO A 20 -5.13 15.64 0.11
C PRO A 20 -5.11 17.17 0.25
N ARG A 21 -5.21 17.66 1.50
CA ARG A 21 -5.03 19.08 1.81
C ARG A 21 -3.54 19.39 1.91
N PHE A 22 -2.93 19.74 0.77
CA PHE A 22 -1.48 19.96 0.68
C PHE A 22 -0.93 21.01 1.65
N THR A 23 -1.72 22.00 2.07
CA THR A 23 -1.32 23.01 3.06
C THR A 23 -1.03 22.42 4.44
N ASP A 24 -1.62 21.27 4.74
CA ASP A 24 -1.59 20.66 6.06
C ASP A 24 -0.51 19.56 6.13
N LEU A 25 0.09 19.19 4.99
CA LEU A 25 1.08 18.12 4.91
C LEU A 25 2.48 18.62 5.30
N GLN A 26 3.06 17.98 6.30
CA GLN A 26 4.46 18.18 6.67
C GLN A 26 5.31 17.05 6.08
N PRO A 27 6.37 17.32 5.28
CA PRO A 27 7.15 16.29 4.59
C PRO A 27 7.69 15.19 5.50
N ASP A 28 8.25 15.54 6.66
CA ASP A 28 8.83 14.56 7.60
C ASP A 28 7.74 13.64 8.19
N THR A 29 6.63 14.22 8.64
CA THR A 29 5.48 13.46 9.15
C THR A 29 4.83 12.65 8.02
N LEU A 30 4.82 13.17 6.79
CA LEU A 30 4.26 12.47 5.61
C LEU A 30 5.05 11.20 5.31
N ALA A 31 6.38 11.29 5.27
CA ALA A 31 7.23 10.12 5.08
C ALA A 31 7.01 9.07 6.19
N ALA A 32 6.86 9.50 7.44
CA ALA A 32 6.56 8.60 8.56
C ALA A 32 5.17 7.94 8.43
N SER A 33 4.14 8.71 8.06
CA SER A 33 2.79 8.18 7.82
C SER A 33 2.74 7.19 6.65
N ILE A 34 3.50 7.44 5.57
CA ILE A 34 3.64 6.49 4.45
C ILE A 34 4.29 5.20 4.93
N ASN A 35 5.37 5.27 5.72
CA ASN A 35 6.00 4.08 6.29
C ASN A 35 5.03 3.29 7.18
N GLN A 36 4.21 3.98 7.98
CA GLN A 36 3.18 3.32 8.78
C GLN A 36 2.13 2.63 7.90
N ALA A 37 1.64 3.29 6.84
CA ALA A 37 0.72 2.69 5.89
C ALA A 37 1.29 1.43 5.22
N LEU A 38 2.58 1.43 4.86
CA LEU A 38 3.26 0.26 4.30
C LEU A 38 3.32 -0.90 5.29
N LEU A 39 3.62 -0.62 6.57
CA LEU A 39 3.63 -1.63 7.63
C LEU A 39 2.24 -2.21 7.90
N ASP A 40 1.22 -1.36 7.97
CA ASP A 40 -0.18 -1.75 8.15
C ASP A 40 -0.62 -2.68 7.02
N ASN A 41 -0.37 -2.28 5.76
CA ASN A 41 -0.76 -3.06 4.59
C ASN A 41 0.03 -4.36 4.48
N ARG A 42 1.33 -4.37 4.78
CA ARG A 42 2.13 -5.61 4.82
C ARG A 42 1.55 -6.60 5.83
N THR A 43 1.22 -6.12 7.03
CA THR A 43 0.60 -6.94 8.09
C THR A 43 -0.76 -7.49 7.64
N ALA A 44 -1.59 -6.67 7.00
CA ALA A 44 -2.89 -7.08 6.50
C ALA A 44 -2.78 -8.12 5.37
N ILE A 45 -1.83 -7.92 4.44
CA ILE A 45 -1.54 -8.85 3.35
C ILE A 45 -1.05 -10.19 3.91
N ASP A 46 -0.08 -10.18 4.81
CA ASP A 46 0.47 -11.40 5.43
C ASP A 46 -0.65 -12.19 6.13
N ALA A 47 -1.45 -11.53 6.96
CA ALA A 47 -2.56 -12.18 7.67
C ALA A 47 -3.61 -12.76 6.69
N ARG A 48 -3.87 -12.09 5.57
CA ARG A 48 -4.83 -12.55 4.58
C ARG A 48 -4.30 -13.73 3.77
N LEU A 49 -3.03 -13.71 3.39
CA LEU A 49 -2.38 -14.83 2.69
C LEU A 49 -2.33 -16.07 3.58
N ASP A 50 -1.99 -15.93 4.86
CA ASP A 50 -2.00 -17.04 5.82
C ASP A 50 -3.40 -17.66 5.99
N ALA A 51 -4.44 -16.82 5.96
CA ALA A 51 -5.82 -17.31 6.02
C ALA A 51 -6.26 -18.04 4.74
N LEU A 52 -5.76 -17.63 3.56
CA LEU A 52 -6.11 -18.24 2.27
C LEU A 52 -5.51 -19.63 2.07
N GLU A 53 -4.39 -19.96 2.70
CA GLU A 53 -3.86 -21.34 2.69
C GLU A 53 -4.87 -22.38 3.23
N THR A 54 -5.88 -21.92 3.98
CA THR A 54 -6.91 -22.78 4.59
C THR A 54 -8.24 -22.83 3.83
N GLN A 55 -8.40 -22.08 2.73
CA GLN A 55 -9.68 -21.89 2.04
C GLN A 55 -9.56 -22.07 0.52
N SER A 56 -10.43 -22.88 -0.08
CA SER A 56 -10.61 -22.89 -1.55
C SER A 56 -11.47 -21.70 -1.96
N SER A 57 -10.85 -20.66 -2.53
CA SER A 57 -11.54 -19.50 -3.11
C SER A 57 -12.04 -19.84 -4.52
N THR A 58 -13.19 -19.29 -4.93
CA THR A 58 -13.91 -19.68 -6.17
C THR A 58 -13.96 -18.59 -7.24
N SER A 59 -13.49 -17.36 -6.98
CA SER A 59 -13.43 -16.29 -8.00
C SER A 59 -12.24 -15.34 -7.85
N LEU A 60 -11.86 -14.66 -8.94
CA LEU A 60 -10.79 -13.65 -8.97
C LEU A 60 -11.05 -12.51 -7.97
N GLU A 61 -12.27 -11.98 -7.93
CA GLU A 61 -12.64 -10.86 -7.05
C GLU A 61 -12.54 -11.25 -5.57
N GLN A 62 -13.02 -12.44 -5.20
CA GLN A 62 -12.89 -12.97 -3.83
C GLN A 62 -11.43 -13.22 -3.43
N SER A 63 -10.58 -13.54 -4.42
CA SER A 63 -9.19 -13.87 -4.21
C SER A 63 -8.27 -12.65 -4.16
N LEU A 64 -8.59 -11.56 -4.86
CA LEU A 64 -7.68 -10.40 -5.01
C LEU A 64 -8.29 -9.02 -4.71
N GLY A 65 -9.60 -8.86 -4.55
CA GLY A 65 -10.20 -7.53 -4.31
C GLY A 65 -9.68 -6.84 -3.03
N TRP A 66 -9.34 -7.64 -2.01
CA TRP A 66 -8.69 -7.14 -0.80
C TRP A 66 -7.27 -6.61 -1.07
N LEU A 67 -6.54 -7.23 -2.01
CA LEU A 67 -5.19 -6.80 -2.37
C LEU A 67 -5.25 -5.47 -3.12
N GLU A 68 -6.23 -5.30 -4.03
CA GLU A 68 -6.46 -4.03 -4.71
C GLU A 68 -6.72 -2.89 -3.71
N ALA A 69 -7.57 -3.12 -2.70
CA ALA A 69 -7.83 -2.13 -1.66
C ALA A 69 -6.56 -1.76 -0.87
N CYS A 70 -5.72 -2.73 -0.51
CA CYS A 70 -4.44 -2.48 0.15
C CYS A 70 -3.47 -1.68 -0.73
N LEU A 71 -3.34 -2.04 -2.01
CA LEU A 71 -2.47 -1.33 -2.94
C LEU A 71 -2.97 0.09 -3.23
N HIS A 72 -4.29 0.29 -3.28
CA HIS A 72 -4.89 1.60 -3.40
C HIS A 72 -4.61 2.49 -2.18
N ASP A 73 -4.65 1.95 -0.95
CA ASP A 73 -4.29 2.70 0.26
C ASP A 73 -2.83 3.19 0.22
N VAL A 74 -1.91 2.30 -0.17
CA VAL A 74 -0.48 2.65 -0.33
C VAL A 74 -0.28 3.75 -1.38
N ASP A 75 -0.87 3.62 -2.56
CA ASP A 75 -0.75 4.64 -3.63
C ASP A 75 -1.38 5.97 -3.19
N SER A 76 -2.55 5.92 -2.55
CA SER A 76 -3.25 7.11 -2.05
C SER A 76 -2.41 7.86 -1.02
N CYS A 77 -1.74 7.16 -0.11
CA CYS A 77 -0.85 7.76 0.88
C CYS A 77 0.43 8.35 0.27
N PHE A 78 0.99 7.72 -0.77
CA PHE A 78 2.24 8.18 -1.39
C PHE A 78 2.05 9.26 -2.46
N SER A 79 0.91 9.25 -3.16
CA SER A 79 0.59 10.18 -4.25
C SER A 79 0.81 11.66 -3.91
N PRO A 80 0.53 12.17 -2.69
CA PRO A 80 0.71 13.58 -2.38
C PRO A 80 2.19 13.95 -2.28
N LEU A 81 3.01 13.08 -1.68
CA LEU A 81 4.47 13.29 -1.58
C LEU A 81 5.11 13.27 -2.97
N ARG A 82 4.69 12.33 -3.82
CA ARG A 82 5.11 12.26 -5.23
C ARG A 82 4.71 13.53 -5.99
N HIS A 83 3.49 14.04 -5.76
CA HIS A 83 3.04 15.29 -6.38
C HIS A 83 3.87 16.49 -5.91
N MET A 84 4.08 16.64 -4.60
CA MET A 84 4.89 17.71 -4.03
C MET A 84 6.31 17.71 -4.61
N HIS A 85 6.95 16.55 -4.70
CA HIS A 85 8.27 16.43 -5.32
C HIS A 85 8.28 16.82 -6.80
N ALA A 86 7.18 16.60 -7.53
CA ALA A 86 7.08 16.95 -8.95
C ALA A 86 6.79 18.44 -9.22
N VAL A 87 6.02 19.11 -8.35
CA VAL A 87 5.51 20.48 -8.64
C VAL A 87 6.05 21.56 -7.71
N VAL A 88 6.44 21.21 -6.49
CA VAL A 88 6.87 22.14 -5.43
C VAL A 88 8.02 21.55 -4.63
N ASP A 89 9.06 21.14 -5.35
CA ASP A 89 10.21 20.48 -4.73
C ASP A 89 10.96 21.42 -3.77
N SER A 90 11.50 20.82 -2.71
CA SER A 90 12.33 21.48 -1.71
C SER A 90 13.22 20.44 -1.03
N GLU A 91 14.24 20.87 -0.29
CA GLU A 91 15.14 19.93 0.40
C GLU A 91 14.41 18.97 1.37
N PRO A 92 13.45 19.43 2.21
CA PRO A 92 12.64 18.54 3.04
C PRO A 92 11.77 17.57 2.22
N VAL A 93 11.15 18.04 1.12
CA VAL A 93 10.31 17.21 0.25
C VAL A 93 11.13 16.12 -0.44
N ARG A 94 12.29 16.48 -0.99
CA ARG A 94 13.22 15.54 -1.63
C ARG A 94 13.73 14.50 -0.64
N ALA A 95 14.10 14.91 0.58
CA ALA A 95 14.53 13.97 1.62
C ALA A 95 13.42 12.97 2.02
N ALA A 96 12.20 13.46 2.23
CA ALA A 96 11.04 12.63 2.49
C ALA A 96 10.76 11.65 1.34
N TYR A 97 10.78 12.14 0.10
CA TYR A 97 10.54 11.34 -1.10
C TYR A 97 11.56 10.20 -1.25
N GLU A 98 12.86 10.49 -1.16
CA GLU A 98 13.91 9.47 -1.29
C GLU A 98 13.81 8.38 -0.20
N SER A 99 13.51 8.79 1.04
CA SER A 99 13.28 7.85 2.14
C SER A 99 12.09 6.93 1.87
N SER A 100 10.95 7.49 1.45
CA SER A 100 9.75 6.70 1.12
C SER A 100 9.94 5.80 -0.10
N ARG A 101 10.73 6.19 -1.10
CA ARG A 101 11.02 5.37 -2.29
C ARG A 101 11.69 4.05 -1.94
N ALA A 102 12.65 4.07 -1.03
CA ALA A 102 13.34 2.85 -0.60
C ALA A 102 12.34 1.87 0.04
N ALA A 103 11.51 2.35 0.96
CA ALA A 103 10.49 1.55 1.63
C ALA A 103 9.44 0.99 0.65
N LEU A 104 8.97 1.79 -0.31
CA LEU A 104 8.06 1.33 -1.37
C LEU A 104 8.69 0.24 -2.24
N THR A 105 9.96 0.40 -2.60
CA THR A 105 10.68 -0.60 -3.40
C THR A 105 10.76 -1.92 -2.65
N GLU A 106 11.08 -1.89 -1.35
CA GLU A 106 11.09 -3.09 -0.52
C GLU A 106 9.69 -3.73 -0.44
N PHE A 107 8.65 -2.93 -0.18
CA PHE A 107 7.27 -3.40 -0.09
C PHE A 107 6.82 -4.13 -1.36
N TYR A 108 6.97 -3.49 -2.53
CA TYR A 108 6.55 -4.09 -3.80
C TYR A 108 7.44 -5.27 -4.21
N THR A 109 8.73 -5.24 -3.87
CA THR A 109 9.62 -6.39 -4.12
C THR A 109 9.19 -7.60 -3.30
N ALA A 110 8.94 -7.41 -2.00
CA ALA A 110 8.48 -8.48 -1.11
C ALA A 110 7.14 -9.05 -1.58
N LEU A 111 6.18 -8.19 -1.92
CA LEU A 111 4.88 -8.59 -2.43
C LEU A 111 4.97 -9.39 -3.74
N GLY A 112 5.74 -8.88 -4.71
CA GLY A 112 5.91 -9.53 -6.02
C GLY A 112 6.69 -10.85 -5.95
N GLN A 113 7.42 -11.09 -4.86
CA GLN A 113 8.19 -12.31 -4.63
C GLN A 113 7.52 -13.27 -3.64
N ASP A 114 6.31 -12.96 -3.15
CA ASP A 114 5.61 -13.81 -2.19
C ASP A 114 5.04 -15.07 -2.88
N PRO A 115 5.54 -16.28 -2.57
CA PRO A 115 5.08 -17.51 -3.19
C PRO A 115 3.61 -17.85 -2.84
N ARG A 116 3.10 -17.37 -1.70
CA ARG A 116 1.70 -17.58 -1.30
C ARG A 116 0.77 -16.79 -2.23
N LEU A 117 1.14 -15.55 -2.55
CA LEU A 117 0.38 -14.74 -3.51
C LEU A 117 0.40 -15.37 -4.92
N PHE A 118 1.55 -15.91 -5.35
CA PHE A 118 1.62 -16.65 -6.61
C PHE A 118 0.72 -17.89 -6.62
N ALA A 119 0.66 -18.64 -5.53
CA ALA A 119 -0.23 -19.79 -5.40
C ALA A 119 -1.71 -19.38 -5.53
N VAL A 120 -2.11 -18.24 -4.93
CA VAL A 120 -3.47 -17.68 -5.09
C VAL A 120 -3.77 -17.37 -6.56
N LEU A 121 -2.83 -16.74 -7.28
CA LEU A 121 -3.01 -16.43 -8.71
C LEU A 121 -3.18 -17.68 -9.57
N ASN A 122 -2.35 -18.71 -9.36
CA ASN A 122 -2.46 -19.98 -10.08
C ASN A 122 -3.80 -20.69 -9.82
N ALA A 123 -4.30 -20.65 -8.58
CA ALA A 123 -5.59 -21.26 -8.25
C ALA A 123 -6.75 -20.56 -8.97
N VAL A 124 -6.69 -19.24 -9.09
CA VAL A 124 -7.69 -18.47 -9.85
C VAL A 124 -7.64 -18.81 -11.35
N GLU A 125 -6.46 -18.97 -11.94
CA GLU A 125 -6.32 -19.37 -13.35
C GLU A 125 -6.96 -20.74 -13.61
N GLN A 126 -6.66 -21.73 -12.77
CA GLN A 126 -7.23 -23.08 -12.91
C GLN A 126 -8.76 -23.11 -12.80
N THR A 127 -9.35 -22.28 -11.93
CA THR A 127 -10.82 -22.17 -11.82
C THR A 127 -11.46 -21.43 -13.01
N GLY A 128 -10.70 -20.57 -13.71
CA GLY A 128 -11.14 -19.90 -14.94
C GLY A 128 -11.14 -20.82 -16.16
N GLU A 129 -10.25 -21.81 -16.23
CA GLU A 129 -10.17 -22.77 -17.35
C GLU A 129 -11.25 -23.86 -17.32
N GLU A 130 -11.82 -24.20 -16.16
CA GLU A 130 -12.94 -25.16 -16.05
C GLU A 130 -14.25 -24.68 -16.70
N SER A 131 -14.29 -23.44 -17.22
CA SER A 131 -15.46 -22.83 -17.86
C SER A 131 -15.48 -22.90 -19.40
N SER A 132 -14.62 -23.68 -20.06
CA SER A 132 -14.78 -23.97 -21.50
C SER A 132 -15.25 -25.41 -21.77
N PRO A 133 -16.34 -25.61 -22.57
CA PRO A 133 -16.85 -26.93 -22.96
C PRO A 133 -16.00 -27.65 -24.02
#